data_AF-A0A1Y1Z178-F1
#
_entry.id   AF-A0A1Y1Z178-F1
#
_cell.length_a   1.000
_cell.length_b   1.000
_cell.length_c   1.000
_cell.angle_alpha   90.00
_cell.angle_beta   90.00
_cell.angle_gamma   90.00
#
_symmetry.space_group_name_H-M   'P 1'
#
loop_
_entity.id
_entity.type
_entity.pdbx_description
1 polymer ?
#
loop_
_entity_poly.entity_id
_entity_poly.type
_entity_poly.pdbx_seq_one_letter_code
_entity_poly.pdbx_strand_id
1 'polypeptide(L)'
;MASVITAARSTFKNLLQEIDLQLTQKTNNPYWREQLQLIYKERLENNSPEVSAKLQADAQDILTYLESSRKHKELLERYNPHMNITPDERLNLTANRVGLQLPKAFNPDE
;
A
#
# COMPACT_ATOMS: atom_id res chain seq x y z
N MET A 1 31.38 10.66 0.95
CA MET A 1 30.36 11.72 1.08
C MET A 1 29.51 11.87 -0.18
N ALA A 2 30.10 12.08 -1.36
CA ALA A 2 29.34 12.17 -2.62
C ALA A 2 28.50 10.92 -2.94
N SER A 3 29.02 9.71 -2.68
CA SER A 3 28.28 8.45 -2.87
C SER A 3 27.04 8.33 -1.98
N VAL A 4 27.13 8.77 -0.72
CA VAL A 4 26.05 8.73 0.27
C VAL A 4 24.92 9.68 -0.13
N ILE A 5 25.27 10.90 -0.57
CA ILE A 5 24.29 11.88 -1.04
C ILE A 5 23.56 11.37 -2.31
N THR A 6 24.29 10.74 -3.23
CA THR A 6 23.68 10.11 -4.42
C THR A 6 22.75 8.97 -4.05
N ALA A 7 23.13 8.10 -3.11
CA ALA A 7 22.29 7.01 -2.62
C ALA A 7 21.04 7.51 -1.87
N ALA A 8 21.17 8.57 -1.06
CA ALA A 8 20.05 9.21 -0.38
C ALA A 8 19.05 9.84 -1.39
N ARG A 9 19.54 10.39 -2.50
CA ARG A 9 18.67 10.91 -3.56
C ARG A 9 17.99 9.82 -4.37
N SER A 10 18.67 8.72 -4.68
CA SER A 10 18.07 7.62 -5.44
C SER A 10 17.00 6.89 -4.63
N THR A 11 17.25 6.61 -3.35
CA THR A 11 16.27 6.04 -2.41
C THR A 11 15.04 6.93 -2.28
N PHE A 12 15.24 8.24 -2.10
CA PHE A 12 14.16 9.21 -2.06
C PHE A 12 13.32 9.25 -3.35
N LYS A 13 13.98 9.21 -4.51
CA LYS A 13 13.29 9.18 -5.81
C LYS A 13 12.42 7.93 -5.94
N ASN A 14 12.94 6.77 -5.56
CA ASN A 14 12.18 5.52 -5.60
C ASN A 14 10.97 5.59 -4.65
N LEU A 15 11.15 6.17 -3.47
CA LEU A 15 10.05 6.38 -2.51
C LEU A 15 8.95 7.28 -3.09
N LEU A 16 9.33 8.40 -3.71
CA LEU A 16 8.36 9.29 -4.37
C LEU A 16 7.60 8.56 -5.50
N GLN A 17 8.28 7.73 -6.28
CA GLN A 17 7.65 6.95 -7.33
C GLN A 17 6.64 5.94 -6.77
N GLU A 18 6.98 5.24 -5.69
CA GLU A 18 6.08 4.26 -5.06
C GLU A 18 4.83 4.94 -4.47
N ILE A 19 4.99 6.12 -3.86
CA ILE A 19 3.86 6.94 -3.39
C ILE A 19 2.98 7.39 -4.55
N ASP A 20 3.57 7.83 -5.65
CA ASP A 20 2.80 8.27 -6.81
C ASP A 20 1.99 7.11 -7.40
N LEU A 21 2.57 5.91 -7.47
CA LEU A 21 1.88 4.70 -7.92
C LEU A 21 0.73 4.29 -7.00
N GLN A 22 0.91 4.37 -5.69
CA GLN A 22 -0.06 3.84 -4.73
C GLN A 22 -1.15 4.83 -4.32
N LEU A 23 -0.80 6.12 -4.17
CA LEU A 23 -1.65 7.16 -3.58
C LEU A 23 -2.05 8.21 -4.62
N THR A 24 -1.07 8.86 -5.26
CA THR A 24 -1.32 10.01 -6.14
C THR A 24 -2.14 9.62 -7.38
N GLN A 25 -1.76 8.54 -8.07
CA GLN A 25 -2.47 8.09 -9.27
C GLN A 25 -3.91 7.65 -8.98
N LYS A 26 -4.18 7.12 -7.78
CA LYS A 26 -5.53 6.65 -7.40
C LYS A 26 -6.45 7.78 -6.97
N THR A 27 -5.91 8.79 -6.28
CA THR A 27 -6.69 9.89 -5.69
C THR A 27 -6.66 11.17 -6.53
N ASN A 28 -5.77 11.24 -7.54
CA ASN A 28 -5.45 12.43 -8.31
C ASN A 28 -5.03 13.64 -7.45
N ASN A 29 -4.51 13.38 -6.24
CA ASN A 29 -4.12 14.41 -5.29
C ASN A 29 -2.60 14.37 -5.04
N PRO A 30 -1.84 15.43 -5.37
CA PRO A 30 -0.39 15.48 -5.17
C PRO A 30 0.04 15.75 -3.73
N TYR A 31 -0.90 15.93 -2.79
CA TYR A 31 -0.63 16.31 -1.40
C TYR A 31 0.47 15.48 -0.74
N TRP A 32 0.39 14.15 -0.81
CA TRP A 32 1.36 13.26 -0.14
C TRP A 32 2.78 13.43 -0.69
N ARG A 33 2.89 13.61 -2.00
CA ARG A 33 4.16 13.88 -2.68
C ARG A 33 4.74 15.23 -2.23
N GLU A 34 3.92 16.26 -2.16
CA GLU A 34 4.32 17.61 -1.74
C GLU A 34 4.77 17.64 -0.28
N GLN A 35 3.98 17.04 0.62
CA GLN A 35 4.32 16.95 2.04
C GLN A 35 5.67 16.26 2.24
N LEU A 36 5.91 15.18 1.51
CA LEU A 36 7.15 14.45 1.63
C LEU A 36 8.36 15.24 1.11
N GLN A 37 8.18 15.99 0.02
CA GLN A 37 9.19 16.93 -0.47
C GLN A 37 9.49 18.04 0.54
N LEU A 38 8.49 18.57 1.24
CA LEU A 38 8.69 19.58 2.29
C LEU A 38 9.51 19.00 3.45
N ILE A 39 9.13 17.84 3.97
CA ILE A 39 9.84 17.16 5.06
C ILE A 39 11.30 16.88 4.66
N TYR A 40 11.55 16.45 3.43
CA TYR A 40 12.91 16.17 2.96
C TYR A 40 13.75 17.43 2.84
N LYS A 41 13.17 18.54 2.32
CA LYS A 41 13.86 19.84 2.22
C LYS A 41 14.25 20.37 3.60
N GLU A 42 13.31 20.36 4.55
CA GLU A 42 13.54 20.79 5.94
C GLU A 42 14.69 19.98 6.59
N ARG A 43 14.72 18.67 6.38
CA ARG A 43 15.79 17.82 6.94
C ARG A 43 17.13 18.01 6.25
N LEU A 44 17.14 18.36 4.96
CA LEU A 44 18.36 18.68 4.23
C LEU A 44 19.01 19.96 4.75
N GLU A 45 18.22 20.98 5.10
CA GLU A 45 18.72 22.27 5.61
C GLU A 45 19.52 22.10 6.90
N ASN A 46 19.14 21.14 7.74
CA ASN A 46 19.83 20.82 9.00
C ASN A 46 21.22 20.19 8.83
N ASN A 47 21.64 19.79 7.60
CA ASN A 47 22.98 19.38 7.12
C ASN A 47 23.90 18.52 8.03
N SER A 48 23.39 17.96 9.13
CA SER A 48 24.16 17.09 10.02
C SER A 48 24.35 15.71 9.38
N PRO A 49 25.57 15.15 9.40
CA PRO A 49 25.84 13.84 8.78
C PRO A 49 24.98 12.73 9.41
N GLU A 50 24.74 12.78 10.72
CA GLU A 50 23.90 11.81 11.43
C GLU A 50 22.44 11.88 11.00
N VAL A 51 21.90 13.09 10.81
CA VAL A 51 20.52 13.31 10.38
C VAL A 51 20.32 12.80 8.95
N SER A 52 21.30 13.01 8.08
CA SER A 52 21.25 12.54 6.69
C SER A 52 21.25 11.01 6.59
N ALA A 53 22.04 10.33 7.45
CA ALA A 53 22.09 8.87 7.51
C ALA A 53 20.78 8.29 8.05
N LYS A 54 20.22 8.88 9.11
CA LYS A 54 18.90 8.50 9.64
C LYS A 54 17.80 8.69 8.61
N LEU A 55 17.77 9.83 7.93
CA LEU A 55 16.80 10.11 6.87
C LEU A 55 16.86 9.09 5.73
N GLN A 56 18.06 8.66 5.35
CA GLN A 56 18.22 7.61 4.34
C GLN A 56 17.67 6.26 4.83
N ALA A 57 17.94 5.89 6.09
CA ALA A 57 17.43 4.66 6.69
C ALA A 57 15.90 4.68 6.77
N ASP A 58 15.32 5.76 7.30
CA ASP A 58 13.86 5.93 7.40
C ASP A 58 13.18 5.84 6.02
N ALA A 59 13.78 6.47 5.00
CA ALA A 59 13.26 6.40 3.63
C ALA A 59 13.32 4.97 3.07
N GLN A 60 14.38 4.21 3.37
CA GLN A 60 14.52 2.83 2.93
C GLN A 60 13.50 1.91 3.62
N ASP A 61 13.25 2.11 4.91
CA ASP A 61 12.28 1.33 5.67
C ASP A 61 10.85 1.57 5.15
N ILE A 62 10.48 2.84 4.93
CA ILE A 62 9.18 3.21 4.37
C ILE A 62 9.02 2.66 2.95
N LEU A 63 10.04 2.77 2.11
CA LEU A 63 10.02 2.19 0.77
C LEU A 63 9.75 0.68 0.82
N THR A 64 10.49 -0.04 1.66
CA THR A 64 10.33 -1.49 1.84
C THR A 64 8.92 -1.84 2.31
N TYR A 65 8.38 -1.07 3.25
CA TYR A 65 7.00 -1.25 3.72
C TYR A 65 5.99 -1.06 2.58
N LEU A 66 6.08 0.03 1.82
CA LEU A 66 5.15 0.31 0.72
C LEU A 66 5.20 -0.77 -0.36
N GLU A 67 6.39 -1.19 -0.78
CA GLU A 67 6.56 -2.28 -1.75
C GLU A 67 5.95 -3.59 -1.24
N SER A 68 6.19 -3.92 0.03
CA SER A 68 5.63 -5.12 0.66
C SER A 68 4.11 -5.08 0.77
N SER A 69 3.53 -3.91 1.07
CA SER A 69 2.08 -3.68 1.13
C SER A 69 1.42 -3.88 -0.23
N ARG A 70 2.00 -3.31 -1.30
CA ARG A 70 1.52 -3.55 -2.67
C ARG A 70 1.60 -5.03 -3.04
N LYS A 71 2.74 -5.67 -2.80
CA LYS A 71 2.91 -7.10 -3.10
C LYS A 71 1.96 -7.98 -2.30
N HIS A 72 1.73 -7.64 -1.03
CA HIS A 72 0.77 -8.35 -0.19
C HIS A 72 -0.65 -8.27 -0.77
N LYS A 73 -1.07 -7.07 -1.20
CA LYS A 73 -2.34 -6.87 -1.87
C LYS A 73 -2.45 -7.69 -3.16
N GLU A 74 -1.43 -7.67 -4.01
CA GLU A 74 -1.38 -8.46 -5.26
C GLU A 74 -1.50 -9.97 -4.99
N LEU A 75 -0.82 -10.48 -3.94
CA LEU A 75 -0.89 -11.89 -3.55
C LEU A 75 -2.26 -12.27 -3.01
N LEU A 76 -2.88 -11.41 -2.20
CA LEU A 76 -4.24 -11.63 -1.71
C LEU A 76 -5.24 -11.73 -2.85
N GLU A 77 -5.19 -10.81 -3.82
CA GLU A 77 -6.08 -10.82 -4.98
C GLU A 77 -5.90 -12.08 -5.84
N ARG A 78 -4.66 -12.57 -5.99
CA ARG A 78 -4.37 -13.76 -6.79
C ARG A 78 -4.79 -15.08 -6.12
N TYR A 79 -4.48 -15.23 -4.84
CA TYR A 79 -4.63 -16.51 -4.14
C TYR A 79 -5.89 -16.59 -3.28
N ASN A 80 -6.53 -15.46 -2.97
CA ASN A 80 -7.78 -15.41 -2.23
C ASN A 80 -8.88 -14.62 -2.99
N PRO A 81 -9.31 -15.10 -4.17
CA PRO A 81 -10.34 -14.43 -4.97
C PRO A 81 -11.72 -14.39 -4.28
N HIS A 82 -11.93 -15.22 -3.25
CA HIS A 82 -13.17 -15.28 -2.48
C HIS A 82 -13.12 -14.40 -1.22
N MET A 83 -12.09 -13.58 -1.03
CA MET A 83 -11.94 -12.72 0.14
C MET A 83 -13.11 -11.75 0.34
N ASN A 84 -13.73 -11.30 -0.76
CA ASN A 84 -14.86 -10.37 -0.73
C ASN A 84 -16.22 -11.06 -0.75
N ILE A 85 -16.28 -12.40 -0.77
CA ILE A 85 -17.55 -13.14 -0.83
C ILE A 85 -17.85 -13.67 0.57
N THR A 86 -19.00 -13.28 1.10
CA THR A 86 -19.45 -13.77 2.41
C THR A 86 -19.73 -15.27 2.34
N PRO A 87 -19.68 -16.01 3.47
CA PRO A 87 -19.99 -17.43 3.49
C PRO A 87 -21.36 -17.77 2.87
N ASP A 88 -22.37 -16.95 3.14
CA ASP A 88 -23.73 -17.13 2.65
C ASP A 88 -23.83 -16.94 1.13
N GLU A 89 -23.16 -15.93 0.58
CA GLU A 89 -23.08 -15.72 -0.87
C GLU A 89 -22.35 -16.88 -1.56
N ARG A 90 -21.28 -17.42 -0.96
CA ARG A 90 -20.59 -18.61 -1.48
C ARG A 90 -21.50 -19.83 -1.52
N LEU A 91 -22.29 -20.02 -0.47
CA LEU A 91 -23.25 -21.11 -0.39
C LEU A 91 -24.33 -20.97 -1.48
N ASN A 92 -24.84 -19.75 -1.69
CA ASN A 92 -25.81 -19.45 -2.74
C ASN A 92 -25.24 -19.69 -4.14
N LEU A 93 -24.01 -19.23 -4.42
CA LEU A 93 -23.34 -19.46 -5.69
C LEU A 93 -23.11 -20.95 -5.97
N THR A 94 -22.86 -21.74 -4.91
CA THR A 94 -22.70 -23.19 -5.00
C THR A 94 -24.03 -23.89 -5.29
N ALA A 95 -25.13 -23.45 -4.65
CA ALA A 95 -26.47 -23.95 -4.95
C ALA A 95 -26.88 -23.61 -6.39
N ASN A 96 -26.65 -22.38 -6.82
CA ASN A 96 -26.98 -21.92 -8.18
C ASN A 96 -26.19 -22.69 -9.27
N ARG A 97 -24.96 -23.14 -8.97
CA ARG A 97 -24.17 -23.97 -9.88
C ARG A 97 -24.85 -25.29 -10.26
N VAL A 98 -25.69 -25.83 -9.38
CA VAL A 98 -26.48 -27.05 -9.61
C VAL A 98 -27.95 -26.76 -9.93
N GLY A 99 -28.30 -25.49 -10.18
CA GLY A 99 -29.67 -25.08 -10.45
C GLY A 99 -30.60 -25.10 -9.22
N LEU A 100 -30.04 -25.10 -8.02
CA LEU A 100 -30.80 -25.06 -6.76
C LEU A 100 -30.73 -23.68 -6.11
N GLN A 101 -31.74 -23.34 -5.32
CA GLN A 101 -31.76 -22.16 -4.46
C GLN A 101 -31.65 -22.59 -2.99
N LEU A 102 -30.98 -21.78 -2.17
CA LEU A 102 -30.93 -22.06 -0.74
C LEU A 102 -32.30 -21.88 -0.08
N PRO A 103 -32.65 -22.73 0.90
CA PRO A 103 -33.83 -22.53 1.71
C PRO A 103 -33.73 -21.23 2.51
N LYS A 104 -34.87 -20.60 2.82
CA LYS A 104 -34.91 -19.47 3.74
C LYS A 104 -34.32 -19.91 5.09
N ALA A 105 -33.39 -19.10 5.61
CA ALA A 105 -32.87 -19.32 6.95
C ALA A 105 -34.00 -19.24 7.98
N PHE A 106 -33.91 -20.04 9.03
CA PHE A 106 -34.87 -19.99 10.13
C PHE A 106 -34.74 -18.65 10.87
N ASN A 107 -35.79 -17.85 10.84
CA ASN A 107 -35.93 -16.63 11.64
C ASN A 107 -36.81 -16.97 12.85
N PRO A 108 -36.32 -16.86 14.10
CA PRO A 108 -37.11 -17.15 15.30
C PRO A 108 -38.22 -16.11 15.58
N ASP A 109 -38.19 -14.97 14.89
CA ASP A 109 -39.09 -13.83 15.08
C ASP A 109 -40.17 -13.72 13.97
N GLU A 110 -40.23 -14.68 13.04
CA GLU A 110 -41.20 -14.81 11.93
C GLU A 110 -41.99 -16.12 12.05
#